data_AF-A0A6P1DDS6-F1
#
_entry.id   AF-A0A6P1DDS6-F1
#
_cell.length_a   1.000
_cell.length_b   1.000
_cell.length_c   1.000
_cell.angle_alpha   90.00
_cell.angle_beta   90.00
_cell.angle_gamma   90.00
#
_symmetry.space_group_name_H-M   'P 1'
#
loop_
_entity.id
_entity.type
_entity.pdbx_description
1 polymer ?
#
loop_
_entity_poly.entity_id
_entity_poly.type
_entity_poly.pdbx_seq_one_letter_code
_entity_poly.pdbx_strand_id
1 'polypeptide(L)'
;MSSCEDIAAAWLSGTDFAGNRAAANLLGRAISPRDFDLERESLPVTAAADPITSSTILELLQRGQVPTMAAIRTLTAQNEMRKEAERVARLGRRAQRWIDDFGRLLATVAEAHWLANGIGPTRRDVLGSAPVATLIHSRVGEIAPNAVKHLWLIERAQRAGWIAYGDEPGSLCAARRFHSAQYGDRVSGQPITLIGRTVARHIARGDGRPWPELATRIRDGVGVPIFHDAADAVAQQRWLTIAGWITVDSDRAAPGHRGRRALARRSR
;
A
#
# COMPACT_ATOMS: atom_id res chain seq x y z
N MET A 1 -11.47 -23.58 51.66
CA MET A 1 -11.10 -23.47 50.24
C MET A 1 -11.76 -22.21 49.73
N SER A 2 -11.00 -21.19 49.36
CA SER A 2 -11.59 -19.96 48.80
C SER A 2 -12.33 -20.31 47.53
N SER A 3 -13.56 -19.81 47.37
CA SER A 3 -14.33 -20.04 46.15
C SER A 3 -13.56 -19.47 44.95
N CYS A 4 -13.66 -20.12 43.79
CA CYS A 4 -13.11 -19.57 42.54
C CYS A 4 -13.68 -18.17 42.23
N GLU A 5 -14.88 -17.87 42.72
CA GLU A 5 -15.47 -16.54 42.70
C GLU A 5 -14.75 -15.55 43.64
N ASP A 6 -14.25 -16.00 44.80
CA ASP A 6 -13.48 -15.15 45.72
C ASP A 6 -12.12 -14.78 45.11
N ILE A 7 -11.47 -15.74 44.44
CA ILE A 7 -10.21 -15.50 43.72
C ILE A 7 -10.45 -14.52 42.57
N ALA A 8 -11.53 -14.69 41.81
CA ALA A 8 -11.92 -13.78 40.75
C ALA A 8 -12.27 -12.38 41.27
N ALA A 9 -13.02 -12.29 42.37
CA ALA A 9 -13.40 -11.02 42.99
C ALA A 9 -12.18 -10.28 43.56
N ALA A 10 -11.25 -11.01 44.20
CA ALA A 10 -10.00 -10.46 44.68
C ALA A 10 -9.15 -9.90 43.52
N TRP A 11 -9.10 -10.62 42.40
CA TRP A 11 -8.38 -10.14 41.21
C TRP A 11 -9.02 -8.88 40.61
N LEU A 12 -10.35 -8.85 40.46
CA LEU A 12 -11.07 -7.70 39.89
C LEU A 12 -11.11 -6.48 40.81
N SER A 13 -10.78 -6.62 42.10
CA SER A 13 -10.86 -5.53 43.10
C SER A 13 -10.01 -4.30 42.75
N GLY A 14 -8.92 -4.49 42.00
CA GLY A 14 -8.05 -3.41 41.52
C GLY A 14 -8.41 -2.86 40.13
N THR A 15 -9.58 -3.18 39.60
CA THR A 15 -10.00 -2.84 38.22
C THR A 15 -11.35 -2.14 38.20
N ASP A 16 -11.78 -1.64 37.03
CA ASP A 16 -13.11 -1.05 36.84
C ASP A 16 -14.28 -2.02 37.11
N PHE A 17 -13.99 -3.32 37.26
CA PHE A 17 -14.95 -4.37 37.61
C PHE A 17 -15.02 -4.66 39.11
N ALA A 18 -14.41 -3.84 39.97
CA ALA A 18 -14.49 -4.00 41.42
C ALA A 18 -15.96 -4.07 41.89
N GLY A 19 -16.31 -5.14 42.61
CA GLY A 19 -17.68 -5.39 43.07
C GLY A 19 -18.66 -5.92 42.02
N ASN A 20 -18.26 -6.09 40.75
CA ASN A 20 -19.11 -6.63 39.70
C ASN A 20 -19.21 -8.17 39.80
N ARG A 21 -20.28 -8.65 40.41
CA ARG A 21 -20.57 -10.09 40.59
C ARG A 21 -20.68 -10.86 39.28
N ALA A 22 -21.21 -10.25 38.22
CA ALA A 22 -21.33 -10.91 36.92
C ALA A 22 -19.96 -11.15 36.28
N ALA A 23 -19.07 -10.17 36.34
CA ALA A 23 -17.69 -10.30 35.87
C ALA A 23 -16.89 -11.31 36.71
N ALA A 24 -17.07 -11.30 38.04
CA ALA A 24 -16.45 -12.29 38.93
C ALA A 24 -16.90 -13.72 38.63
N ASN A 25 -18.19 -13.93 38.33
CA ASN A 25 -18.71 -15.25 37.95
C ASN A 25 -18.15 -15.71 36.58
N LEU A 26 -18.11 -14.82 35.58
CA LEU A 26 -17.52 -15.13 34.27
C LEU A 26 -16.04 -15.48 34.36
N LEU A 27 -15.27 -14.76 35.18
CA LEU A 27 -13.86 -15.05 35.42
C LEU A 27 -13.68 -16.33 36.24
N GLY A 28 -14.53 -16.57 37.26
CA GLY A 28 -14.54 -17.81 38.04
C GLY A 28 -14.77 -19.04 37.16
N ARG A 29 -15.69 -18.96 36.19
CA ARG A 29 -15.92 -20.01 35.17
C ARG A 29 -14.70 -20.27 34.28
N ALA A 30 -13.87 -19.26 34.03
CA ALA A 30 -12.64 -19.42 33.28
C ALA A 30 -11.53 -20.05 34.14
N ILE A 31 -11.41 -19.64 35.40
CA ILE A 31 -10.39 -20.16 36.33
C ILE A 31 -10.65 -21.64 36.66
N SER A 32 -11.89 -22.01 36.95
CA SER A 32 -12.24 -23.41 37.27
C SER A 32 -13.47 -23.88 36.50
N PRO A 33 -13.33 -24.25 35.21
CA PRO A 33 -14.45 -24.68 34.38
C PRO A 33 -15.16 -25.94 34.91
N ARG A 34 -14.42 -26.84 35.58
CA ARG A 34 -14.96 -28.09 36.15
C ARG A 34 -15.96 -27.86 37.27
N ASP A 35 -15.83 -26.77 38.03
CA ASP A 35 -16.77 -26.41 39.11
C ASP A 35 -18.14 -25.96 38.54
N PHE A 36 -18.20 -25.71 37.22
CA PHE A 36 -19.39 -25.31 36.49
C PHE A 36 -19.82 -26.35 35.45
N ASP A 37 -19.31 -27.59 35.55
CA ASP A 37 -19.61 -28.70 34.63
C ASP A 37 -19.27 -28.38 33.15
N LEU A 38 -18.18 -27.63 32.94
CA LEU A 38 -17.68 -27.26 31.62
C LEU A 38 -16.40 -28.04 31.30
N GLU A 39 -16.42 -28.81 30.20
CA GLU A 39 -15.22 -29.43 29.64
C GLU A 39 -14.37 -28.41 28.87
N ARG A 40 -13.61 -27.59 29.61
CA ARG A 40 -12.72 -26.55 29.04
C ARG A 40 -11.39 -26.49 29.77
N GLU A 41 -10.38 -26.00 29.07
CA GLU A 41 -9.08 -25.68 29.67
C GLU A 41 -9.22 -24.54 30.67
N SER A 42 -8.67 -24.73 31.87
CA SER A 42 -8.65 -23.72 32.93
C SER A 42 -7.73 -22.56 32.55
N LEU A 43 -8.17 -21.34 32.85
CA LEU A 43 -7.35 -20.14 32.77
C LEU A 43 -6.39 -20.14 33.99
N PRO A 44 -5.08 -20.27 33.79
CA PRO A 44 -4.15 -20.22 34.91
C PRO A 44 -4.19 -18.83 35.55
N VAL A 45 -4.29 -18.79 36.88
CA VAL A 45 -4.36 -17.52 37.65
C VAL A 45 -3.13 -16.63 37.39
N THR A 46 -1.99 -17.23 37.03
CA THR A 46 -0.76 -16.54 36.64
C THR A 46 -0.84 -15.81 35.29
N ALA A 47 -1.77 -16.18 34.40
CA ALA A 47 -2.00 -15.46 33.13
C ALA A 47 -2.37 -13.99 33.36
N ALA A 48 -2.95 -13.69 34.52
CA ALA A 48 -3.37 -12.36 34.91
C ALA A 48 -2.21 -11.42 35.31
N ALA A 49 -1.00 -11.96 35.46
CA ALA A 49 0.21 -11.18 35.74
C ALA A 49 0.84 -10.55 34.48
N ASP A 50 0.56 -11.10 33.29
CA ASP A 50 1.00 -10.51 32.02
C ASP A 50 0.10 -9.30 31.67
N PRO A 51 0.64 -8.08 31.49
CA PRO A 51 -0.17 -6.88 31.25
C PRO A 51 -1.04 -6.97 30.00
N ILE A 52 -0.56 -7.63 28.93
CA ILE A 52 -1.31 -7.81 27.69
C ILE A 52 -2.49 -8.73 27.94
N THR A 53 -2.24 -9.90 28.53
CA THR A 53 -3.26 -10.89 28.85
C THR A 53 -4.31 -10.35 29.82
N SER A 54 -3.88 -9.65 30.87
CA SER A 54 -4.76 -8.97 31.82
C SER A 54 -5.69 -7.97 31.12
N SER A 55 -5.17 -7.12 30.24
CA SER A 55 -5.99 -6.17 29.48
C SER A 55 -7.02 -6.87 28.58
N THR A 56 -6.63 -7.98 27.93
CA THR A 56 -7.53 -8.78 27.08
C THR A 56 -8.62 -9.47 27.91
N ILE A 57 -8.29 -9.96 29.12
CA ILE A 57 -9.28 -10.54 30.05
C ILE A 57 -10.34 -9.50 30.40
N LEU A 58 -9.94 -8.29 30.78
CA LEU A 58 -10.87 -7.21 31.11
C LEU A 58 -11.75 -6.82 29.91
N GLU A 59 -11.19 -6.79 28.70
CA GLU A 59 -11.97 -6.50 27.48
C GLU A 59 -13.01 -7.61 27.18
N LEU A 60 -12.67 -8.87 27.41
CA LEU A 60 -13.62 -9.99 27.28
C LEU A 60 -14.74 -9.90 28.31
N LEU A 61 -14.40 -9.59 29.57
CA LEU A 61 -15.39 -9.39 30.64
C LEU A 61 -16.32 -8.21 30.34
N GLN A 62 -15.80 -7.12 29.77
CA GLN A 62 -16.60 -5.98 29.35
C GLN A 62 -17.63 -6.36 28.27
N ARG A 63 -17.30 -7.33 27.42
CA ARG A 63 -18.19 -7.90 26.39
C ARG A 63 -19.11 -8.99 26.93
N GLY A 64 -19.06 -9.30 28.23
CA GLY A 64 -19.83 -10.38 28.84
C GLY A 64 -19.37 -11.78 28.42
N GLN A 65 -18.13 -11.93 27.96
CA GLN A 65 -17.58 -13.19 27.47
C GLN A 65 -16.72 -13.87 28.55
N VAL A 66 -16.70 -15.21 28.54
CA VAL A 66 -15.83 -15.99 29.44
C VAL A 66 -14.39 -15.94 28.90
N PRO A 67 -13.41 -15.47 29.68
CA PRO A 67 -12.04 -15.26 29.22
C PRO A 67 -11.23 -16.57 29.12
N THR A 68 -11.51 -17.41 28.12
CA THR A 68 -10.74 -18.62 27.86
C THR A 68 -9.40 -18.30 27.18
N MET A 69 -8.39 -19.16 27.32
CA MET A 69 -7.09 -18.96 26.65
C MET A 69 -7.21 -18.84 25.12
N ALA A 70 -8.14 -19.56 24.50
CA ALA A 70 -8.41 -19.43 23.07
C ALA A 70 -9.01 -18.05 22.71
N ALA A 71 -9.95 -17.54 23.52
CA ALA A 71 -10.55 -16.23 23.32
C ALA A 71 -9.52 -15.10 23.55
N ILE A 72 -8.68 -15.24 24.58
CA ILE A 72 -7.58 -14.32 24.87
C ILE A 72 -6.60 -14.27 23.69
N ARG A 73 -6.10 -15.41 23.22
CA ARG A 73 -5.17 -15.47 22.07
C ARG A 73 -5.78 -14.84 20.83
N THR A 74 -7.04 -15.14 20.54
CA THR A 74 -7.76 -14.61 19.38
C THR A 74 -7.93 -13.09 19.48
N LEU A 75 -8.39 -12.59 20.63
CA LEU A 75 -8.64 -11.17 20.81
C LEU A 75 -7.33 -10.37 20.85
N THR A 76 -6.26 -10.91 21.46
CA THR A 76 -4.92 -10.31 21.41
C THR A 76 -4.44 -10.18 19.97
N ALA A 77 -4.51 -11.24 19.16
CA ALA A 77 -4.15 -11.18 17.74
C ALA A 77 -5.01 -10.18 16.96
N GLN A 78 -6.33 -10.15 17.19
CA GLN A 78 -7.23 -9.17 16.57
C GLN A 78 -6.90 -7.73 16.97
N ASN A 79 -6.55 -7.50 18.23
CA ASN A 79 -6.16 -6.18 18.74
C ASN A 79 -4.83 -5.72 18.14
N GLU A 80 -3.86 -6.61 17.98
CA GLU A 80 -2.62 -6.32 17.26
C GLU A 80 -2.90 -5.99 15.79
N MET A 81 -3.71 -6.79 15.10
CA MET A 81 -4.14 -6.52 13.74
C MET A 81 -4.85 -5.16 13.62
N ARG A 82 -5.74 -4.82 14.56
CA ARG A 82 -6.45 -3.54 14.60
C ARG A 82 -5.49 -2.37 14.83
N LYS A 83 -4.58 -2.48 15.80
CA LYS A 83 -3.55 -1.46 16.07
C LYS A 83 -2.66 -1.25 14.84
N GLU A 84 -2.28 -2.32 14.17
CA GLU A 84 -1.49 -2.24 12.95
C GLU A 84 -2.30 -1.62 11.80
N ALA A 85 -3.57 -1.99 11.62
CA ALA A 85 -4.47 -1.39 10.62
C ALA A 85 -4.70 0.11 10.87
N GLU A 86 -4.91 0.55 12.10
CA GLU A 86 -5.03 1.96 12.47
C GLU A 86 -3.73 2.74 12.26
N ARG A 87 -2.59 2.10 12.57
CA ARG A 87 -1.27 2.67 12.27
C ARG A 87 -1.08 2.82 10.77
N VAL A 88 -1.47 1.81 9.98
CA VAL A 88 -1.47 1.86 8.51
C VAL A 88 -2.40 2.96 7.99
N ALA A 89 -3.59 3.14 8.55
CA ALA A 89 -4.51 4.20 8.16
C ALA A 89 -3.96 5.60 8.47
N ARG A 90 -3.33 5.78 9.63
CA ARG A 90 -2.66 7.04 10.04
C ARG A 90 -1.46 7.34 9.14
N LEU A 91 -0.64 6.34 8.84
CA LEU A 91 0.45 6.44 7.88
C LEU A 91 -0.08 6.76 6.47
N GLY A 92 -1.19 6.16 6.07
CA GLY A 92 -1.84 6.40 4.78
C GLY A 92 -2.26 7.85 4.55
N ARG A 93 -2.71 8.53 5.62
CA ARG A 93 -3.05 9.97 5.60
C ARG A 93 -1.83 10.88 5.60
N ARG A 94 -0.77 10.54 6.34
CA ARG A 94 0.49 11.32 6.33
C ARG A 94 1.26 11.14 5.03
N ALA A 95 1.34 9.92 4.52
CA ALA A 95 1.95 9.56 3.25
C ALA A 95 1.32 10.27 2.05
N GLN A 96 0.02 10.54 2.09
CA GLN A 96 -0.62 11.33 1.03
C GLN A 96 -0.02 12.73 0.87
N ARG A 97 0.54 13.32 1.93
CA ARG A 97 1.14 14.67 1.87
C ARG A 97 2.55 14.69 1.28
N TRP A 98 3.30 13.60 1.41
CA TRP A 98 4.68 13.49 0.93
C TRP A 98 4.85 12.50 -0.22
N ILE A 99 3.73 11.97 -0.76
CA ILE A 99 3.76 11.01 -1.87
C ILE A 99 4.40 11.59 -3.12
N ASP A 100 4.32 12.91 -3.29
CA ASP A 100 4.91 13.61 -4.42
C ASP A 100 6.43 13.70 -4.29
N ASP A 101 6.94 14.03 -3.10
CA ASP A 101 8.38 14.04 -2.83
C ASP A 101 8.96 12.63 -2.97
N PHE A 102 8.26 11.64 -2.40
CA PHE A 102 8.64 10.24 -2.51
C PHE A 102 8.64 9.74 -3.96
N GLY A 103 7.54 9.97 -4.67
CA GLY A 103 7.39 9.54 -6.05
C GLY A 103 8.43 10.19 -6.95
N ARG A 104 8.68 11.50 -6.78
CA ARG A 104 9.74 12.22 -7.50
C ARG A 104 11.11 11.62 -7.20
N LEU A 105 11.42 11.32 -5.94
CA LEU A 105 12.70 10.73 -5.57
C LEU A 105 12.88 9.32 -6.16
N LEU A 106 11.85 8.47 -6.06
CA LEU A 106 11.86 7.14 -6.68
C LEU A 106 12.09 7.23 -8.19
N ALA A 107 11.37 8.12 -8.88
CA ALA A 107 11.51 8.32 -10.31
C ALA A 107 12.91 8.80 -10.69
N THR A 108 13.50 9.69 -9.88
CA THR A 108 14.87 10.20 -10.07
C THR A 108 15.90 9.06 -9.97
N VAL A 109 15.80 8.23 -8.92
CA VAL A 109 16.70 7.08 -8.74
C VAL A 109 16.51 6.06 -9.86
N ALA A 110 15.26 5.81 -10.26
CA ALA A 110 14.96 4.89 -11.36
C ALA A 110 15.54 5.38 -12.69
N GLU A 111 15.39 6.67 -13.00
CA GLU A 111 15.91 7.24 -14.24
C GLU A 111 17.44 7.21 -14.26
N ALA A 112 18.10 7.60 -13.17
CA ALA A 112 19.55 7.50 -13.04
C ALA A 112 20.04 6.06 -13.24
N HIS A 113 19.32 5.07 -12.69
CA HIS A 113 19.67 3.67 -12.85
C HIS A 113 19.51 3.18 -14.30
N TRP A 114 18.44 3.59 -15.00
CA TRP A 114 18.27 3.30 -16.43
C TRP A 114 19.40 3.88 -17.27
N LEU A 115 19.77 5.14 -17.03
CA LEU A 115 20.87 5.79 -17.75
C LEU A 115 22.22 5.10 -17.52
N ALA A 116 22.46 4.59 -16.31
CA ALA A 116 23.71 3.92 -15.97
C ALA A 116 23.78 2.45 -16.46
N ASN A 117 22.65 1.72 -16.47
CA ASN A 117 22.67 0.26 -16.64
C ASN A 117 21.92 -0.24 -17.88
N GLY A 118 21.16 0.61 -18.57
CA GLY A 118 20.30 0.19 -19.69
C GLY A 118 19.11 -0.69 -19.27
N ILE A 119 18.92 -0.92 -17.97
CA ILE A 119 17.79 -1.62 -17.36
C ILE A 119 17.32 -0.86 -16.11
N GLY A 120 16.05 -1.01 -15.76
CA GLY A 120 15.48 -0.42 -14.56
C GLY A 120 15.88 -1.18 -13.30
N PRO A 121 15.80 -0.52 -12.13
CA PRO A 121 16.05 -1.18 -10.87
C PRO A 121 14.91 -2.12 -10.51
N THR A 122 15.18 -3.10 -9.66
CA THR A 122 14.11 -3.80 -8.96
C THR A 122 13.51 -2.90 -7.88
N ARG A 123 12.33 -3.26 -7.36
CA ARG A 123 11.74 -2.56 -6.22
C ARG A 123 12.68 -2.56 -5.01
N ARG A 124 13.42 -3.65 -4.80
CA ARG A 124 14.38 -3.79 -3.69
C ARG A 124 15.54 -2.82 -3.86
N ASP A 125 16.10 -2.70 -5.06
CA ASP A 125 17.25 -1.82 -5.31
C ASP A 125 16.91 -0.36 -5.05
N VAL A 126 15.75 0.08 -5.56
CA VAL A 126 15.29 1.46 -5.40
C VAL A 126 14.99 1.79 -3.93
N LEU A 127 14.36 0.86 -3.19
CA LEU A 127 14.06 1.05 -1.76
C LEU A 127 15.33 1.00 -0.89
N GLY A 128 16.32 0.21 -1.31
CA GLY A 128 17.62 0.12 -0.64
C GLY A 128 18.56 1.29 -0.95
N SER A 129 18.23 2.13 -1.95
CA SER A 129 19.05 3.29 -2.26
C SER A 129 19.10 4.27 -1.08
N ALA A 130 20.31 4.77 -0.77
CA ALA A 130 20.53 5.68 0.34
C ALA A 130 19.52 6.85 0.42
N PRO A 131 19.25 7.61 -0.66
CA PRO A 131 18.33 8.74 -0.54
C PRO A 131 16.88 8.32 -0.25
N VAL A 132 16.42 7.20 -0.80
CA VAL A 132 15.07 6.68 -0.56
C VAL A 132 14.94 6.14 0.86
N ALA A 133 15.94 5.38 1.32
CA ALA A 133 15.99 4.85 2.68
C ALA A 133 15.98 5.99 3.73
N THR A 134 16.78 7.04 3.52
CA THR A 134 16.80 8.24 4.38
C THR A 134 15.45 8.93 4.41
N LEU A 135 14.79 9.13 3.26
CA LEU A 135 13.47 9.75 3.21
C LEU A 135 12.43 8.92 3.98
N ILE A 136 12.40 7.60 3.76
CA ILE A 136 11.46 6.72 4.47
C ILE A 136 11.71 6.76 5.98
N HIS A 137 12.98 6.65 6.41
CA HIS A 137 13.35 6.72 7.82
C HIS A 137 12.90 8.04 8.46
N SER A 138 13.14 9.18 7.80
CA SER A 138 12.76 10.51 8.32
C SER A 138 11.24 10.72 8.42
N ARG A 139 10.44 10.08 7.57
CA ARG A 139 8.98 10.31 7.50
C ARG A 139 8.15 9.25 8.22
N VAL A 140 8.66 8.02 8.29
CA VAL A 140 7.92 6.84 8.78
C VAL A 140 8.61 6.18 9.98
N GLY A 141 9.91 6.41 10.16
CA GLY A 141 10.74 5.73 11.17
C GLY A 141 11.36 4.45 10.62
N GLU A 142 11.87 3.61 11.51
CA GLU A 142 12.49 2.35 11.16
C GLU A 142 11.44 1.33 10.68
N ILE A 143 11.60 0.85 9.46
CA ILE A 143 10.75 -0.18 8.85
C ILE A 143 11.66 -1.26 8.29
N ALA A 144 11.33 -2.53 8.56
CA ALA A 144 12.03 -3.65 7.95
C ALA A 144 11.92 -3.57 6.40
N PRO A 145 13.02 -3.78 5.64
CA PRO A 145 13.03 -3.63 4.18
C PRO A 145 12.01 -4.50 3.42
N ASN A 146 11.60 -5.63 4.01
CA ASN A 146 10.60 -6.55 3.47
C ASN A 146 9.16 -6.24 3.90
N ALA A 147 8.93 -5.14 4.63
CA ALA A 147 7.60 -4.80 5.09
C ALA A 147 6.68 -4.51 3.91
N VAL A 148 5.47 -5.08 3.96
CA VAL A 148 4.35 -4.81 3.02
C VAL A 148 4.11 -3.30 2.83
N LYS A 149 4.48 -2.49 3.82
CA LYS A 149 4.42 -1.03 3.81
C LYS A 149 5.19 -0.40 2.64
N HIS A 150 6.33 -0.95 2.24
CA HIS A 150 7.09 -0.44 1.11
C HIS A 150 6.37 -0.67 -0.23
N LEU A 151 5.65 -1.79 -0.36
CA LEU A 151 4.85 -2.09 -1.55
C LEU A 151 3.72 -1.07 -1.72
N TRP A 152 3.04 -0.73 -0.62
CA TRP A 152 1.96 0.25 -0.66
C TRP A 152 2.42 1.65 -1.09
N LEU A 153 3.60 2.10 -0.63
CA LEU A 153 4.18 3.37 -1.05
C LEU A 153 4.52 3.40 -2.55
N ILE A 154 5.10 2.31 -3.06
CA ILE A 154 5.40 2.14 -4.49
C ILE A 154 4.10 2.18 -5.32
N GLU A 155 3.06 1.45 -4.91
CA GLU A 155 1.78 1.48 -5.63
C GLU A 155 1.15 2.87 -5.65
N ARG A 156 1.23 3.62 -4.53
CA ARG A 156 0.73 5.00 -4.45
C ARG A 156 1.52 5.92 -5.39
N ALA A 157 2.84 5.81 -5.42
CA ALA A 157 3.69 6.58 -6.35
C ALA A 157 3.36 6.25 -7.81
N GLN A 158 3.11 4.97 -8.12
CA GLN A 158 2.69 4.53 -9.45
C GLN A 158 1.30 5.11 -9.83
N ARG A 159 0.32 5.04 -8.93
CA ARG A 159 -1.03 5.62 -9.15
C ARG A 159 -0.97 7.14 -9.35
N ALA A 160 -0.07 7.82 -8.63
CA ALA A 160 0.19 9.25 -8.80
C ALA A 160 0.94 9.59 -10.10
N GLY A 161 1.41 8.58 -10.85
CA GLY A 161 2.06 8.74 -12.15
C GLY A 161 3.54 9.10 -12.09
N TRP A 162 4.18 8.97 -10.93
CA TRP A 162 5.62 9.25 -10.77
C TRP A 162 6.50 8.14 -11.33
N ILE A 163 6.10 6.89 -11.12
CA ILE A 163 6.81 5.71 -11.60
C ILE A 163 5.87 4.77 -12.38
N ALA A 164 6.46 3.91 -13.20
CA ALA A 164 5.80 2.79 -13.85
C ALA A 164 6.65 1.53 -13.70
N TYR A 165 6.01 0.38 -13.67
CA TYR A 165 6.66 -0.92 -13.70
C TYR A 165 5.71 -1.93 -14.35
N GLY A 166 6.29 -2.94 -14.99
CA GLY A 166 5.59 -4.10 -15.52
C GLY A 166 5.76 -5.32 -14.60
N ASP A 167 5.45 -6.49 -15.15
CA ASP A 167 5.59 -7.77 -14.43
C ASP A 167 7.03 -8.28 -14.43
N GLU A 168 7.87 -7.78 -15.33
CA GLU A 168 9.28 -8.15 -15.43
C GLU A 168 10.13 -7.49 -14.33
N PRO A 169 11.02 -8.23 -13.66
CA PRO A 169 12.05 -7.65 -12.80
C PRO A 169 12.89 -6.63 -13.58
N GLY A 170 13.27 -5.53 -12.94
CA GLY A 170 14.05 -4.48 -13.58
C GLY A 170 13.28 -3.60 -14.56
N SER A 171 11.94 -3.65 -14.54
CA SER A 171 11.09 -2.77 -15.36
C SER A 171 10.72 -1.45 -14.69
N LEU A 172 11.19 -1.17 -13.47
CA LEU A 172 10.82 0.08 -12.78
C LEU A 172 11.43 1.28 -13.50
N CYS A 173 10.62 2.27 -13.87
CA CYS A 173 11.08 3.48 -14.55
C CYS A 173 10.33 4.73 -14.05
N ALA A 174 10.89 5.91 -14.35
CA ALA A 174 10.17 7.15 -14.23
C ALA A 174 8.96 7.17 -15.18
N ALA A 175 7.84 7.75 -14.74
CA ALA A 175 6.60 7.82 -15.51
C ALA A 175 6.18 9.26 -15.80
N ARG A 176 4.98 9.40 -16.38
CA ARG A 176 4.43 10.67 -16.90
C ARG A 176 4.73 11.88 -16.03
N ARG A 177 4.42 11.82 -14.73
CA ARG A 177 4.50 12.98 -13.84
C ARG A 177 5.94 13.45 -13.61
N PHE A 178 6.90 12.53 -13.65
CA PHE A 178 8.33 12.89 -13.59
C PHE A 178 8.72 13.73 -14.81
N HIS A 179 8.39 13.27 -16.01
CA HIS A 179 8.73 13.99 -17.25
C HIS A 179 7.91 15.28 -17.43
N SER A 180 6.64 15.30 -17.05
CA SER A 180 5.77 16.45 -17.26
C SER A 180 5.99 17.56 -16.24
N ALA A 181 6.54 17.25 -15.06
CA ALA A 181 6.72 18.23 -13.98
C ALA A 181 7.56 19.44 -14.39
N GLN A 182 8.50 19.28 -15.32
CA GLN A 182 9.35 20.38 -15.81
C GLN A 182 8.66 21.30 -16.81
N TYR A 183 7.53 20.90 -17.40
CA TYR A 183 6.84 21.65 -18.44
C TYR A 183 5.61 22.42 -17.92
N GLY A 184 5.17 22.15 -16.69
CA GLY A 184 4.00 22.80 -16.09
C GLY A 184 2.76 22.69 -16.99
N ASP A 185 2.08 23.82 -17.20
CA ASP A 185 0.84 23.91 -17.96
C ASP A 185 1.02 23.83 -19.49
N ARG A 186 2.26 23.70 -19.99
CA ARG A 186 2.54 23.53 -21.43
C ARG A 186 2.13 22.16 -21.95
N VAL A 187 1.92 21.20 -21.06
CA VAL A 187 1.52 19.84 -21.39
C VAL A 187 0.36 19.40 -20.52
N SER A 188 -0.42 18.42 -20.99
CA SER A 188 -1.61 17.94 -20.31
C SER A 188 -1.28 17.37 -18.93
N GLY A 189 -1.91 17.91 -17.89
CA GLY A 189 -1.87 17.42 -16.51
C GLY A 189 -2.86 16.29 -16.21
N GLN A 190 -3.49 15.71 -17.23
CA GLN A 190 -4.49 14.66 -17.07
C GLN A 190 -3.88 13.40 -16.41
N PRO A 191 -4.69 12.59 -15.70
CA PRO A 191 -4.22 11.37 -15.05
C PRO A 191 -3.51 10.43 -16.03
N ILE A 192 -2.47 9.74 -15.56
CA ILE A 192 -1.63 8.83 -16.38
C ILE A 192 -2.45 7.81 -17.19
N THR A 193 -3.55 7.30 -16.63
CA THR A 193 -4.45 6.36 -17.31
C THR A 193 -5.19 6.99 -18.49
N LEU A 194 -5.58 8.26 -18.37
CA LEU A 194 -6.23 8.99 -19.45
C LEU A 194 -5.23 9.29 -20.57
N ILE A 195 -4.03 9.75 -20.21
CA ILE A 195 -2.94 10.00 -21.15
C ILE A 195 -2.62 8.73 -21.95
N GLY A 196 -2.34 7.61 -21.27
CA GLY A 196 -2.02 6.34 -21.94
C GLY A 196 -3.15 5.86 -22.86
N ARG A 197 -4.42 6.03 -22.46
CA ARG A 197 -5.58 5.73 -23.31
C ARG A 197 -5.65 6.63 -24.55
N THR A 198 -5.39 7.92 -24.40
CA THR A 198 -5.40 8.87 -25.52
C THR A 198 -4.27 8.57 -26.50
N VAL A 199 -3.07 8.28 -26.00
CA VAL A 199 -1.93 7.86 -26.81
C VAL A 199 -2.27 6.58 -27.60
N ALA A 200 -2.75 5.53 -26.93
CA ALA A 200 -3.12 4.27 -27.59
C ALA A 200 -4.18 4.46 -28.67
N ARG A 201 -5.15 5.36 -28.45
CA ARG A 201 -6.17 5.71 -29.44
C ARG A 201 -5.60 6.45 -30.65
N HIS A 202 -4.68 7.37 -30.41
CA HIS A 202 -4.06 8.11 -31.50
C HIS A 202 -3.20 7.17 -32.36
N ILE A 203 -2.42 6.30 -31.72
CA ILE A 203 -1.62 5.27 -32.41
C ILE A 203 -2.52 4.32 -33.23
N ALA A 204 -3.63 3.86 -32.67
CA ALA A 204 -4.55 2.97 -33.38
C ALA A 204 -5.19 3.59 -34.64
N ARG A 205 -5.20 4.92 -34.75
CA ARG A 205 -5.68 5.68 -35.91
C ARG A 205 -4.55 6.11 -36.84
N GLY A 206 -3.30 5.92 -36.42
CA GLY A 206 -2.12 6.38 -37.13
C GLY A 206 -1.94 5.63 -38.45
N ASP A 207 -1.38 6.34 -39.41
CA ASP A 207 -1.07 5.91 -40.78
C ASP A 207 0.31 5.23 -40.89
N GLY A 208 0.80 4.64 -39.80
CA GLY A 208 2.13 4.02 -39.76
C GLY A 208 3.29 5.03 -39.73
N ARG A 209 3.08 6.27 -39.28
CA ARG A 209 4.19 7.20 -39.03
C ARG A 209 5.10 6.74 -37.88
N PRO A 210 6.37 7.16 -37.88
CA PRO A 210 7.25 7.00 -36.73
C PRO A 210 6.65 7.63 -35.46
N TRP A 211 6.94 7.02 -34.32
CA TRP A 211 6.47 7.46 -32.99
C TRP A 211 6.75 8.95 -32.71
N PRO A 212 7.97 9.48 -32.94
CA PRO A 212 8.26 10.88 -32.64
C PRO A 212 7.36 11.85 -33.42
N GLU A 213 7.11 11.57 -34.70
CA GLU A 213 6.22 12.39 -35.52
C GLU A 213 4.77 12.33 -35.04
N LEU A 214 4.28 11.13 -34.77
CA LEU A 214 2.92 10.90 -34.30
C LEU A 214 2.68 11.60 -32.96
N ALA A 215 3.66 11.54 -32.06
CA ALA A 215 3.56 12.09 -30.72
C ALA A 215 3.38 13.62 -30.67
N THR A 216 4.04 14.36 -31.57
CA THR A 216 3.92 15.84 -31.65
C THR A 216 2.50 16.32 -31.97
N ARG A 217 1.64 15.44 -32.49
CA ARG A 217 0.24 15.75 -32.88
C ARG A 217 -0.78 15.35 -31.83
N ILE A 218 -0.38 14.62 -30.80
CA ILE A 218 -1.33 14.13 -29.79
C ILE A 218 -1.71 15.28 -28.88
N ARG A 219 -3.03 15.50 -28.76
CA ARG A 219 -3.66 16.45 -27.84
C ARG A 219 -4.63 15.70 -26.93
N ASP A 220 -4.87 16.25 -25.75
CA ASP A 220 -5.93 15.77 -24.87
C ASP A 220 -7.32 16.24 -25.34
N GLY A 221 -8.36 15.99 -24.54
CA GLY A 221 -9.74 16.32 -24.90
C GLY A 221 -10.04 17.81 -25.01
N VAL A 222 -9.18 18.68 -24.48
CA VAL A 222 -9.32 20.14 -24.51
C VAL A 222 -8.29 20.80 -25.43
N GLY A 223 -7.53 20.02 -26.20
CA GLY A 223 -6.57 20.53 -27.18
C GLY A 223 -5.17 20.80 -26.62
N VAL A 224 -4.86 20.45 -25.37
CA VAL A 224 -3.53 20.65 -24.78
C VAL A 224 -2.58 19.54 -25.23
N PRO A 225 -1.32 19.87 -25.62
CA PRO A 225 -0.30 18.87 -25.97
C PRO A 225 -0.09 17.81 -24.89
N ILE A 226 -0.05 16.54 -25.27
CA ILE A 226 0.34 15.48 -24.32
C ILE A 226 1.84 15.54 -24.06
N PHE A 227 2.64 15.69 -25.12
CA PHE A 227 4.09 15.83 -25.05
C PHE A 227 4.48 17.27 -25.40
N HIS A 228 5.57 17.74 -24.81
CA HIS A 228 6.08 19.07 -25.13
C HIS A 228 6.60 19.12 -26.59
N ASP A 229 7.39 18.12 -26.96
CA ASP A 229 7.98 17.95 -28.28
C ASP A 229 8.24 16.46 -28.57
N ALA A 230 8.94 16.17 -29.66
CA ALA A 230 9.34 14.82 -30.06
C ALA A 230 10.34 14.18 -29.09
N ALA A 231 11.26 14.96 -28.50
CA ALA A 231 12.26 14.46 -27.57
C ALA A 231 11.60 14.02 -26.24
N ASP A 232 10.66 14.80 -25.72
CA ASP A 232 9.82 14.45 -24.58
C ASP A 232 9.00 13.19 -24.84
N ALA A 233 8.46 13.05 -26.05
CA ALA A 233 7.74 11.84 -26.43
C ALA A 233 8.63 10.58 -26.46
N VAL A 234 9.86 10.71 -26.95
CA VAL A 234 10.85 9.61 -26.92
C VAL A 234 11.25 9.28 -25.49
N ALA A 235 11.51 10.29 -24.64
CA ALA A 235 11.81 10.07 -23.22
C ALA A 235 10.66 9.35 -22.50
N GLN A 236 9.42 9.69 -22.83
CA GLN A 236 8.23 9.08 -22.26
C GLN A 236 7.82 7.73 -22.90
N GLN A 237 8.47 7.31 -23.98
CA GLN A 237 8.19 6.03 -24.65
C GLN A 237 8.37 4.86 -23.68
N ARG A 238 9.41 4.89 -22.84
CA ARG A 238 9.75 3.82 -21.91
C ARG A 238 8.58 3.46 -20.99
N TRP A 239 8.02 4.46 -20.28
CA TRP A 239 6.92 4.19 -19.36
C TRP A 239 5.64 3.77 -20.08
N LEU A 240 5.38 4.28 -21.28
CA LEU A 240 4.22 3.90 -22.09
C LEU A 240 4.30 2.43 -22.50
N THR A 241 5.49 1.96 -22.89
CA THR A 241 5.75 0.57 -23.25
C THR A 241 5.65 -0.33 -22.01
N ILE A 242 6.36 0.01 -20.93
CA ILE A 242 6.39 -0.78 -19.69
C ILE A 242 5.00 -0.88 -19.05
N ALA A 243 4.22 0.21 -19.05
CA ALA A 243 2.85 0.20 -18.54
C ALA A 243 1.84 -0.47 -19.51
N GLY A 244 2.30 -0.95 -20.67
CA GLY A 244 1.53 -1.71 -21.63
C GLY A 244 0.60 -0.89 -22.52
N TRP A 245 0.73 0.44 -22.53
CA TRP A 245 -0.11 1.31 -23.35
C TRP A 245 0.22 1.19 -24.83
N ILE A 246 1.50 1.07 -25.14
CA ILE A 246 2.03 0.97 -26.50
C ILE A 246 3.04 -0.16 -26.58
N THR A 247 3.35 -0.57 -27.79
CA THR A 247 4.56 -1.33 -28.15
C THR A 247 5.25 -0.54 -29.25
N VAL A 248 6.58 -0.50 -29.27
CA VAL A 248 7.34 0.17 -30.34
C VAL A 248 8.28 -0.84 -30.96
N ASP A 249 8.17 -1.01 -32.27
CA ASP A 249 9.05 -1.82 -33.11
C ASP A 249 9.60 -0.94 -34.23
N SER A 250 10.93 -0.81 -34.32
CA SER A 250 11.59 -0.06 -35.40
C SER A 250 10.96 1.34 -35.59
N ASP A 251 10.80 2.08 -34.50
CA ASP A 251 10.14 3.39 -34.36
C ASP A 251 8.63 3.44 -34.69
N ARG A 252 8.01 2.33 -35.06
CA ARG A 252 6.57 2.25 -35.28
C ARG A 252 5.88 1.85 -34.00
N ALA A 253 5.03 2.72 -33.49
CA ALA A 253 4.21 2.43 -32.33
C ALA A 253 2.92 1.69 -32.72
N ALA A 254 2.54 0.69 -31.94
CA ALA A 254 1.26 0.02 -32.00
C ALA A 254 0.61 0.01 -30.60
N PRO A 255 -0.73 -0.18 -30.49
CA PRO A 255 -1.36 -0.28 -29.18
C PRO A 255 -0.91 -1.54 -28.42
N GLY A 256 -0.39 -1.35 -27.21
CA GLY A 256 0.00 -2.44 -26.31
C GLY A 256 -1.21 -3.18 -25.73
N HIS A 257 -0.98 -4.19 -24.90
CA HIS A 257 -2.06 -5.01 -24.33
C HIS A 257 -3.08 -4.16 -23.54
N ARG A 258 -2.61 -3.19 -22.75
CA ARG A 258 -3.46 -2.29 -21.96
C ARG A 258 -4.16 -1.29 -22.87
N GLY A 259 -3.47 -0.79 -23.89
CA GLY A 259 -4.03 0.07 -24.94
C GLY A 259 -5.19 -0.60 -25.67
N ARG A 260 -4.99 -1.81 -26.20
CA ARG A 260 -6.00 -2.63 -26.88
C ARG A 260 -7.23 -2.86 -25.99
N ARG A 261 -7.02 -3.23 -24.72
CA ARG A 261 -8.12 -3.41 -23.76
C ARG A 261 -8.92 -2.11 -23.53
N ALA A 262 -8.24 -0.97 -23.48
CA ALA A 262 -8.91 0.33 -23.31
C ALA A 262 -9.71 0.75 -24.55
N LEU A 263 -9.29 0.34 -25.74
CA LEU A 263 -10.01 0.56 -26.99
C LEU A 263 -11.26 -0.32 -27.08
N ALA A 264 -11.14 -1.62 -26.78
CA ALA A 264 -12.25 -2.57 -26.84
C ALA A 264 -13.41 -2.23 -25.88
N ARG A 265 -13.12 -1.67 -24.70
CA ARG A 265 -14.14 -1.27 -23.71
C ARG A 265 -15.06 -0.13 -24.15
N ARG A 266 -14.73 0.59 -25.23
CA ARG A 266 -15.54 1.70 -25.75
C ARG A 266 -16.42 1.29 -26.94
N SER A 267 -16.15 0.12 -27.53
CA SER A 267 -16.97 -0.43 -28.61
C SER A 267 -18.20 -1.19 -28.11
N ARG A 268 -18.40 -1.24 -26.79
CA ARG A 268 -19.61 -1.69 -26.09
C ARG A 268 -20.25 -0.48 -25.44
#